data_AF-A0A562QRV9-F1
#
_entry.id   AF-A0A562QRV9-F1
#
_cell.length_a   1.000
_cell.length_b   1.000
_cell.length_c   1.000
_cell.angle_alpha   90.00
_cell.angle_beta   90.00
_cell.angle_gamma   90.00
#
_symmetry.space_group_name_H-M   'P 1'
#
loop_
_entity.id
_entity.type
_entity.pdbx_description
1 polymer ?
#
loop_
_entity_poly.entity_id
_entity_poly.type
_entity_poly.pdbx_seq_one_letter_code
_entity_poly.pdbx_strand_id
1 'polypeptide(L)'
;MEEIRKRVVRNRRPVRTDEQKRQAATWIADYYRRNPAKRAEKNEKACLRSYLKKQSLACLVTRLFRSNVEAVIAVKREIEEGNIDQRGRAQLRANAISFLGGRCAWCGHDDMLCLQLDHIKPVKRRTNGIKAHDSAAFCREILSGKTDNAQVLCANCHMVKTRLGGEYGAADALPFDPWAGLDDDGDTGTASNDNIRSETVTLQIGAIAA
;
A
#
# COMPACT_ATOMS: atom_id res chain seq x y z
N MET A 1 -50.50 20.99 27.13
CA MET A 1 -49.22 21.64 27.48
C MET A 1 -49.29 22.48 28.75
N GLU A 2 -50.34 23.30 28.93
CA GLU A 2 -50.53 24.14 30.14
C GLU A 2 -50.63 23.32 31.45
N GLU A 3 -51.30 22.17 31.39
CA GLU A 3 -51.46 21.27 32.54
C GLU A 3 -50.15 20.55 32.93
N ILE A 4 -49.31 20.21 31.93
CA ILE A 4 -47.95 19.66 32.15
C ILE A 4 -47.06 20.72 32.82
N ARG A 5 -47.13 21.98 32.36
CA ARG A 5 -46.40 23.09 33.00
C ARG A 5 -46.85 23.30 34.45
N LYS A 6 -48.15 23.30 34.73
CA LYS A 6 -48.69 23.41 36.10
C LYS A 6 -48.23 22.25 37.00
N ARG A 7 -48.11 21.02 36.46
CA ARG A 7 -47.61 19.84 37.19
C ARG A 7 -46.11 19.92 37.51
N VAL A 8 -45.31 20.41 36.56
CA VAL A 8 -43.86 20.64 36.76
C VAL A 8 -43.62 21.72 37.83
N VAL A 9 -44.41 22.79 37.83
CA VAL A 9 -44.29 23.87 38.83
C VAL A 9 -44.70 23.41 40.23
N ARG A 10 -45.81 22.68 40.37
CA ARG A 10 -46.24 22.15 41.69
C ARG A 10 -45.26 21.16 42.31
N ASN A 11 -44.50 20.43 41.48
CA ASN A 11 -43.51 19.46 41.96
C ASN A 11 -42.12 20.07 42.20
N ARG A 12 -41.92 21.38 41.97
CA ARG A 12 -40.68 22.04 42.37
C ARG A 12 -40.66 22.18 43.89
N ARG A 13 -39.88 21.32 44.54
CA ARG A 13 -39.53 21.50 45.94
C ARG A 13 -38.87 22.89 46.09
N PRO A 14 -39.22 23.67 47.13
CA PRO A 14 -38.57 24.96 47.36
C PRO A 14 -37.05 24.76 47.47
N VAL A 15 -36.29 25.65 46.86
CA VAL A 15 -34.83 25.63 46.93
C VAL A 15 -34.44 25.85 48.39
N ARG A 16 -33.71 24.90 48.98
CA ARG A 16 -33.22 25.03 50.35
C ARG A 16 -32.25 26.20 50.45
N THR A 17 -32.38 27.00 51.51
CA THR A 17 -31.37 28.00 51.85
C THR A 17 -30.05 27.32 52.20
N ASP A 18 -28.92 28.03 52.09
CA ASP A 18 -27.61 27.45 52.41
C ASP A 18 -27.51 27.05 53.88
N GLU A 19 -28.17 27.77 54.78
CA GLU A 19 -28.30 27.39 56.18
C GLU A 19 -29.05 26.06 56.35
N GLN A 20 -30.20 25.88 55.68
CA GLN A 20 -30.93 24.62 55.68
C GLN A 20 -30.09 23.46 55.13
N LYS A 21 -29.24 23.71 54.13
CA LYS A 21 -28.28 22.69 53.63
C LYS A 21 -27.22 22.34 54.68
N ARG A 22 -26.66 23.33 55.38
CA ARG A 22 -25.67 23.12 56.47
C ARG A 22 -26.27 22.35 57.65
N GLN A 23 -27.47 22.73 58.09
CA GLN A 23 -28.19 22.04 59.16
C GLN A 23 -28.47 20.58 58.78
N ALA A 24 -28.96 20.33 57.56
CA ALA A 24 -29.19 18.98 57.06
C ALA A 24 -27.89 18.15 56.99
N ALA A 25 -26.79 18.73 56.52
CA ALA A 25 -25.49 18.05 56.47
C ALA A 25 -24.98 17.67 57.88
N THR A 26 -25.15 18.58 58.84
CA THR A 26 -24.79 18.36 60.25
C THR A 26 -25.62 17.22 60.85
N TRP A 27 -26.93 17.22 60.62
CA TRP A 27 -27.83 16.15 61.07
C TRP A 27 -27.47 14.79 60.46
N ILE A 28 -27.18 14.73 59.16
CA ILE A 28 -26.74 13.48 58.49
C ILE A 28 -25.43 12.97 59.10
N ALA A 29 -24.47 13.85 59.37
CA ALA A 29 -23.19 13.47 59.98
C ALA A 29 -23.37 12.92 61.40
N ASP A 30 -24.19 13.55 62.22
CA ASP A 30 -24.51 13.09 63.58
C ASP A 30 -25.27 11.75 63.57
N TYR A 31 -26.24 11.58 62.66
CA TYR A 31 -26.96 10.32 62.46
C TYR A 31 -26.00 9.14 62.22
N TYR A 32 -25.06 9.27 61.28
CA TYR A 32 -24.09 8.22 60.98
C TYR A 32 -23.02 8.04 62.06
N ARG A 33 -22.76 9.07 62.88
CA ARG A 33 -21.88 8.96 64.05
C ARG A 33 -22.52 8.09 65.13
N ARG A 34 -23.82 8.26 65.38
CA ARG A 34 -24.59 7.47 66.36
C ARG A 34 -24.93 6.06 65.88
N ASN A 35 -24.91 5.81 64.57
CA ASN A 35 -25.27 4.54 63.96
C ASN A 35 -24.10 3.95 63.15
N PRO A 36 -23.04 3.42 63.81
CA PRO A 36 -21.85 2.91 63.13
C PRO A 36 -22.15 1.77 62.14
N ALA A 37 -23.12 0.91 62.46
CA ALA A 37 -23.57 -0.15 61.55
C ALA A 37 -24.12 0.42 60.22
N LYS A 38 -24.93 1.49 60.28
CA LYS A 38 -25.44 2.16 59.07
C LYS A 38 -24.35 2.88 58.29
N ARG A 39 -23.31 3.39 58.97
CA ARG A 39 -22.13 3.98 58.32
C ARG A 39 -21.31 2.92 57.59
N ALA A 40 -21.07 1.77 58.23
CA ALA A 40 -20.39 0.63 57.61
C ALA A 40 -21.15 0.15 56.36
N GLU A 41 -22.47 -0.06 56.47
CA GLU A 41 -23.35 -0.45 55.36
C GLU A 41 -23.25 0.56 54.18
N LYS A 42 -23.24 1.86 54.47
CA LYS A 42 -23.07 2.91 53.44
C LYS A 42 -21.70 2.83 52.76
N ASN A 43 -20.64 2.64 53.53
CA ASN A 43 -19.28 2.56 53.01
C ASN A 43 -19.08 1.30 52.15
N GLU A 44 -19.61 0.16 52.59
CA GLU A 44 -19.59 -1.09 51.83
C GLU A 44 -20.34 -0.93 50.50
N LYS A 45 -21.55 -0.36 50.53
CA LYS A 45 -22.31 -0.05 49.30
C LYS A 45 -21.55 0.91 48.37
N ALA A 46 -20.85 1.90 48.91
CA ALA A 46 -20.05 2.82 48.11
C ALA A 46 -18.83 2.11 47.46
N CYS A 47 -18.15 1.26 48.23
CA CYS A 47 -17.04 0.43 47.74
C CYS A 47 -17.51 -0.50 46.62
N LEU A 48 -18.61 -1.22 46.83
CA LEU A 48 -19.20 -2.13 45.83
C LEU A 48 -19.60 -1.39 44.55
N ARG A 49 -20.24 -0.21 44.65
CA ARG A 49 -20.54 0.63 43.47
C ARG A 49 -19.27 1.07 42.74
N SER A 50 -18.22 1.45 43.46
CA SER A 50 -16.95 1.82 42.84
C SER A 50 -16.30 0.64 42.14
N TYR A 51 -16.37 -0.56 42.73
CA TYR A 51 -15.84 -1.79 42.14
C TYR A 51 -16.59 -2.15 40.86
N LEU A 52 -17.93 -2.18 40.90
CA LEU A 52 -18.77 -2.48 39.73
C LEU A 52 -18.55 -1.48 38.59
N LYS A 53 -18.36 -0.19 38.90
CA LYS A 53 -18.01 0.84 37.91
C LYS A 53 -16.64 0.59 37.26
N LYS A 54 -15.64 0.17 38.04
CA LYS A 54 -14.31 -0.19 37.50
C LYS A 54 -14.42 -1.43 36.61
N GLN A 55 -15.18 -2.44 37.02
CA GLN A 55 -15.39 -3.66 36.24
C GLN A 55 -16.16 -3.37 34.93
N SER A 56 -17.18 -2.51 34.97
CA SER A 56 -17.89 -2.10 33.76
C SER A 56 -16.99 -1.33 32.80
N LEU A 57 -16.14 -0.44 33.32
CA LEU A 57 -15.18 0.31 32.50
C LEU A 57 -14.13 -0.62 31.89
N ALA A 58 -13.59 -1.57 32.66
CA ALA A 58 -12.63 -2.55 32.16
C ALA A 58 -13.23 -3.42 31.04
N CYS A 59 -14.49 -3.85 31.18
CA CYS A 59 -15.22 -4.58 30.15
C CYS A 59 -15.39 -3.73 28.87
N LEU A 60 -15.77 -2.46 29.01
CA LEU A 60 -15.92 -1.53 27.89
C LEU A 60 -14.58 -1.32 27.16
N VAL A 61 -13.50 -1.06 27.90
CA VAL A 61 -12.15 -0.87 27.32
C VAL A 61 -11.69 -2.13 26.58
N THR A 62 -11.88 -3.31 27.18
CA THR A 62 -11.52 -4.59 26.54
C THR A 62 -12.31 -4.80 25.25
N ARG A 63 -13.61 -4.46 25.25
CA ARG A 63 -14.46 -4.55 24.05
C ARG A 63 -14.00 -3.60 22.95
N LEU A 64 -13.70 -2.35 23.28
CA LEU A 64 -13.18 -1.37 22.32
C LEU A 64 -11.82 -1.79 21.76
N PHE A 65 -10.93 -2.31 22.61
CA PHE A 65 -9.64 -2.82 22.19
C PHE A 65 -9.78 -3.98 21.20
N ARG A 66 -10.63 -4.97 21.51
CA ARG A 66 -10.91 -6.10 20.58
C ARG A 66 -11.45 -5.61 19.24
N SER A 67 -12.42 -4.69 19.26
CA SER A 67 -12.99 -4.13 18.03
C SER A 67 -11.95 -3.39 17.19
N ASN A 68 -11.03 -2.65 17.82
CA ASN A 68 -9.95 -1.98 17.11
C ASN A 68 -8.95 -2.99 16.52
N VAL A 69 -8.60 -4.04 17.26
CA VAL A 69 -7.71 -5.12 16.76
C VAL A 69 -8.34 -5.83 15.56
N GLU A 70 -9.63 -6.16 15.63
CA GLU A 70 -10.37 -6.77 14.51
C GLU A 70 -10.37 -5.85 13.27
N ALA A 71 -10.61 -4.55 13.45
CA ALA A 71 -10.56 -3.58 12.35
C ALA A 71 -9.17 -3.48 11.71
N VAL A 72 -8.11 -3.48 12.51
CA VAL A 72 -6.73 -3.48 12.00
C VAL A 72 -6.41 -4.76 11.22
N ILE A 73 -6.85 -5.93 11.73
CA ILE A 73 -6.66 -7.21 11.04
C ILE A 73 -7.43 -7.22 9.70
N ALA A 74 -8.64 -6.66 9.65
CA ALA A 74 -9.42 -6.57 8.42
C ALA A 74 -8.71 -5.72 7.35
N VAL A 75 -8.24 -4.53 7.68
CA VAL A 75 -7.47 -3.67 6.76
C VAL A 75 -6.21 -4.38 6.25
N LYS A 76 -5.50 -5.10 7.12
CA LYS A 76 -4.31 -5.85 6.72
C LYS A 76 -4.64 -6.95 5.69
N ARG A 77 -5.76 -7.67 5.87
CA ARG A 77 -6.22 -8.69 4.90
C ARG A 77 -6.56 -8.07 3.54
N GLU A 78 -7.24 -6.93 3.50
CA GLU A 78 -7.55 -6.23 2.25
C GLU A 78 -6.27 -5.84 1.48
N ILE A 79 -5.25 -5.34 2.19
CA ILE A 79 -3.94 -5.01 1.61
C ILE A 79 -3.24 -6.29 1.08
N GLU A 80 -3.30 -7.38 1.82
CA GLU A 80 -2.71 -8.65 1.41
C GLU A 80 -3.40 -9.23 0.17
N GLU A 81 -4.74 -9.22 0.13
CA GLU A 81 -5.55 -9.68 -1.00
C GLU A 81 -5.26 -8.86 -2.28
N GLY A 82 -5.15 -7.54 -2.18
CA GLY A 82 -4.75 -6.70 -3.31
C GLY A 82 -3.31 -6.94 -3.80
N ASN A 83 -2.43 -7.40 -2.90
CA ASN A 83 -1.04 -7.73 -3.23
C ASN A 83 -0.87 -9.13 -3.84
N ILE A 84 -1.80 -10.06 -3.63
CA ILE A 84 -1.75 -11.39 -4.26
C ILE A 84 -1.72 -11.26 -5.79
N ASP A 85 -2.53 -10.35 -6.34
CA ASP A 85 -2.54 -10.06 -7.77
C ASP A 85 -1.22 -9.45 -8.26
N GLN A 86 -0.60 -8.56 -7.48
CA GLN A 86 0.67 -7.95 -7.84
C GLN A 86 1.82 -8.96 -7.81
N ARG A 87 1.88 -9.81 -6.77
CA ARG A 87 2.87 -10.89 -6.67
C ARG A 87 2.71 -11.90 -7.79
N GLY A 88 1.45 -12.29 -8.10
CA GLY A 88 1.13 -13.17 -9.22
C GLY A 88 1.61 -12.59 -10.56
N ARG A 89 1.35 -11.30 -10.82
CA ARG A 89 1.83 -10.62 -12.04
C ARG A 89 3.35 -10.50 -12.10
N ALA A 90 4.00 -10.19 -10.97
CA ALA A 90 5.45 -10.11 -10.89
C ALA A 90 6.12 -11.46 -11.18
N GLN A 91 5.60 -12.55 -10.59
CA GLN A 91 6.10 -13.90 -10.84
C GLN A 91 5.86 -14.32 -12.29
N LEU A 92 4.65 -14.06 -12.83
CA LEU A 92 4.31 -14.38 -14.21
C LEU A 92 5.24 -13.66 -15.22
N ARG A 93 5.53 -12.39 -14.96
CA ARG A 93 6.50 -11.59 -15.73
C ARG A 93 7.92 -12.16 -15.62
N ALA A 94 8.38 -12.51 -14.41
CA ALA A 94 9.71 -13.10 -14.22
C ALA A 94 9.85 -14.42 -14.99
N ASN A 95 8.84 -15.29 -14.92
CA ASN A 95 8.81 -16.55 -15.67
C ASN A 95 8.87 -16.30 -17.18
N ALA A 96 8.08 -15.36 -17.70
CA ALA A 96 8.07 -15.03 -19.13
C ALA A 96 9.42 -14.46 -19.61
N ILE A 97 10.09 -13.62 -18.80
CA ILE A 97 11.42 -13.11 -19.14
C ILE A 97 12.47 -14.22 -19.11
N SER A 98 12.42 -15.11 -18.10
CA SER A 98 13.31 -16.28 -18.04
C SER A 98 13.10 -17.22 -19.24
N PHE A 99 11.84 -17.39 -19.68
CA PHE A 99 11.49 -18.22 -20.84
C PHE A 99 12.08 -17.67 -22.15
N LEU A 100 12.16 -16.35 -22.28
CA LEU A 100 12.76 -15.66 -23.43
C LEU A 100 14.29 -15.47 -23.30
N GLY A 101 14.94 -16.16 -22.35
CA GLY A 101 16.40 -16.19 -22.19
C GLY A 101 16.97 -15.30 -21.09
N GLY A 102 16.15 -14.48 -20.42
CA GLY A 102 16.57 -13.72 -19.22
C GLY A 102 17.56 -12.60 -19.48
N ARG A 103 17.72 -12.14 -20.73
CA ARG A 103 18.65 -11.06 -21.11
C ARG A 103 18.01 -10.16 -22.16
N CYS A 104 18.46 -8.92 -22.23
CA CYS A 104 18.07 -7.97 -23.26
C CYS A 104 18.54 -8.49 -24.63
N ALA A 105 17.60 -8.66 -25.57
CA ALA A 105 17.88 -9.11 -26.93
C ALA A 105 18.80 -8.16 -27.71
N TRP A 106 18.85 -6.88 -27.32
CA TRP A 106 19.65 -5.88 -28.03
C TRP A 106 21.04 -5.69 -27.41
N CYS A 107 21.13 -5.36 -26.13
CA CYS A 107 22.41 -5.03 -25.48
C CYS A 107 22.97 -6.13 -24.55
N GLY A 108 22.27 -7.25 -24.39
CA GLY A 108 22.71 -8.38 -23.55
C GLY A 108 22.60 -8.17 -22.04
N HIS A 109 22.15 -7.01 -21.56
CA HIS A 109 21.95 -6.72 -20.13
C HIS A 109 20.99 -7.73 -19.47
N ASP A 110 21.27 -8.17 -18.26
CA ASP A 110 20.61 -9.33 -17.61
C ASP A 110 19.98 -9.02 -16.24
N ASP A 111 19.97 -7.75 -15.79
CA ASP A 111 19.30 -7.37 -14.55
C ASP A 111 17.77 -7.47 -14.69
N MET A 112 17.21 -8.44 -13.97
CA MET A 112 15.78 -8.77 -13.94
C MET A 112 14.87 -7.57 -13.61
N LEU A 113 15.36 -6.60 -12.82
CA LEU A 113 14.62 -5.39 -12.48
C LEU A 113 14.54 -4.40 -13.65
N CYS A 114 15.56 -4.40 -14.51
CA CYS A 114 15.67 -3.51 -15.67
C CYS A 114 15.06 -4.09 -16.94
N LEU A 115 14.86 -5.41 -17.02
CA LEU A 115 14.27 -6.08 -18.19
C LEU A 115 12.77 -5.84 -18.31
N GLN A 116 12.27 -5.65 -19.52
CA GLN A 116 10.87 -5.43 -19.88
C GLN A 116 10.48 -6.35 -21.05
N LEU A 117 9.23 -6.80 -21.05
CA LEU A 117 8.66 -7.57 -22.17
C LEU A 117 8.08 -6.62 -23.19
N ASP A 118 8.49 -6.79 -24.44
CA ASP A 118 8.11 -5.93 -25.55
C ASP A 118 7.63 -6.74 -26.76
N HIS A 119 6.77 -6.14 -27.58
CA HIS A 119 6.30 -6.77 -28.81
C HIS A 119 7.22 -6.39 -29.96
N ILE A 120 7.79 -7.35 -30.70
CA ILE A 120 8.67 -7.07 -31.85
C ILE A 120 7.93 -6.16 -32.86
N LYS A 121 6.76 -6.59 -33.30
CA LYS A 121 5.80 -5.80 -34.09
C LYS A 121 4.84 -5.06 -33.14
N PRO A 122 4.78 -3.72 -33.21
CA PRO A 122 3.99 -2.93 -32.28
C PRO A 122 2.49 -3.24 -32.41
N VAL A 123 1.82 -3.41 -31.27
CA VAL A 123 0.37 -3.60 -31.23
C VAL A 123 -0.30 -2.22 -31.22
N LYS A 124 -1.00 -1.87 -32.31
CA LYS A 124 -1.71 -0.58 -32.42
C LYS A 124 -2.81 -0.46 -31.36
N ARG A 125 -2.52 0.26 -30.27
CA ARG A 125 -3.48 0.57 -29.21
C ARG A 125 -4.60 1.45 -29.80
N ARG A 126 -5.84 1.25 -29.35
CA ARG A 126 -7.06 2.03 -29.69
C ARG A 126 -7.75 1.74 -31.04
N THR A 127 -7.11 1.11 -32.02
CA THR A 127 -7.76 0.80 -33.31
C THR A 127 -8.76 -0.36 -33.24
N ASN A 128 -8.59 -1.29 -32.29
CA ASN A 128 -9.36 -2.53 -32.24
C ASN A 128 -10.38 -2.62 -31.09
N GLY A 129 -10.70 -1.50 -30.42
CA GLY A 129 -11.62 -1.51 -29.27
C GLY A 129 -11.09 -2.19 -27.99
N ILE A 130 -9.87 -2.73 -28.02
CA ILE A 130 -9.20 -3.34 -26.86
C ILE A 130 -8.72 -2.21 -25.93
N LYS A 131 -9.35 -2.11 -24.75
CA LYS A 131 -9.18 -0.95 -23.84
C LYS A 131 -7.83 -0.90 -23.10
N ALA A 132 -7.10 -2.00 -22.99
CA ALA A 132 -5.71 -2.07 -22.58
C ALA A 132 -5.21 -3.48 -22.85
N HIS A 133 -3.99 -3.65 -23.36
CA HIS A 133 -3.38 -4.97 -23.37
C HIS A 133 -3.02 -5.33 -21.93
N ASP A 134 -3.66 -6.36 -21.38
CA ASP A 134 -3.32 -6.87 -20.06
C ASP A 134 -1.91 -7.50 -20.14
N SER A 135 -0.95 -6.90 -19.42
CA SER A 135 0.41 -7.42 -19.30
C SER A 135 0.45 -8.89 -18.88
N ALA A 136 -0.51 -9.34 -18.06
CA ALA A 136 -0.59 -10.73 -17.64
C ALA A 136 -1.01 -11.65 -18.79
N ALA A 137 -1.94 -11.23 -19.65
CA ALA A 137 -2.32 -12.00 -20.83
C ALA A 137 -1.13 -12.19 -21.78
N PHE A 138 -0.36 -11.13 -22.02
CA PHE A 138 0.85 -11.22 -22.86
C PHE A 138 1.90 -12.18 -22.25
N CYS A 139 2.13 -12.14 -20.94
CA CYS A 139 3.03 -13.09 -20.28
C CYS A 139 2.52 -14.55 -20.42
N ARG A 140 1.20 -14.80 -20.33
CA ARG A 140 0.64 -16.15 -20.54
C ARG A 140 0.82 -16.63 -21.96
N GLU A 141 0.70 -15.75 -22.96
CA GLU A 141 0.91 -16.11 -24.36
C GLU A 141 2.37 -16.56 -24.60
N ILE A 142 3.33 -15.80 -24.07
CA ILE A 142 4.76 -16.16 -24.10
C ILE A 142 4.97 -17.54 -23.47
N LEU A 143 4.44 -17.75 -22.26
CA LEU A 143 4.57 -19.03 -21.55
C LEU A 143 3.84 -20.19 -22.23
N SER A 144 2.85 -19.91 -23.10
CA SER A 144 2.21 -20.91 -23.97
C SER A 144 3.01 -21.25 -25.23
N GLY A 145 4.18 -20.65 -25.41
CA GLY A 145 5.07 -20.88 -26.55
C GLY A 145 4.88 -19.91 -27.73
N LYS A 146 3.97 -18.93 -27.63
CA LYS A 146 3.79 -17.91 -28.68
C LYS A 146 4.86 -16.83 -28.55
N THR A 147 6.04 -17.10 -29.10
CA THR A 147 7.23 -16.24 -28.94
C THR A 147 7.55 -15.39 -30.18
N ASP A 148 6.96 -15.69 -31.34
CA ASP A 148 7.28 -15.07 -32.64
C ASP A 148 7.22 -13.53 -32.65
N ASN A 149 6.43 -12.93 -31.76
CA ASN A 149 6.27 -11.48 -31.66
C ASN A 149 6.68 -10.92 -30.29
N ALA A 150 7.43 -11.66 -29.48
CA ALA A 150 7.83 -11.25 -28.14
C ALA A 150 9.35 -11.16 -28.02
N GLN A 151 9.83 -10.13 -27.33
CA GLN A 151 11.24 -9.96 -27.02
C GLN A 151 11.42 -9.38 -25.61
N VAL A 152 12.61 -9.59 -25.04
CA VAL A 152 13.02 -9.00 -23.78
C VAL A 152 13.98 -7.84 -24.07
N LEU A 153 13.70 -6.66 -23.54
CA LEU A 153 14.57 -5.49 -23.68
C LEU A 153 14.85 -4.88 -22.30
N CYS A 154 16.03 -4.33 -22.07
CA CYS A 154 16.23 -3.48 -20.89
C CYS A 154 15.46 -2.16 -21.06
N ALA A 155 15.18 -1.47 -19.95
CA ALA A 155 14.42 -0.22 -19.96
C ALA A 155 14.99 0.83 -20.95
N ASN A 156 16.31 0.91 -21.08
CA ASN A 156 16.97 1.85 -22.00
C ASN A 156 16.71 1.47 -23.47
N CYS A 157 16.95 0.21 -23.84
CA CYS A 157 16.70 -0.31 -25.18
C CYS A 157 15.22 -0.21 -25.57
N HIS A 158 14.32 -0.52 -24.64
CA HIS A 158 12.88 -0.34 -24.85
C HIS A 158 12.52 1.13 -25.12
N MET A 159 13.03 2.06 -24.31
CA MET A 159 12.80 3.50 -24.52
C MET A 159 13.31 4.00 -25.88
N VAL A 160 14.49 3.55 -26.31
CA VAL A 160 15.03 3.88 -27.63
C VAL A 160 14.12 3.33 -28.72
N LYS A 161 13.71 2.05 -28.62
CA LYS A 161 12.77 1.44 -29.57
C LYS A 161 11.45 2.21 -29.65
N THR A 162 10.84 2.54 -28.52
CA THR A 162 9.58 3.29 -28.49
C THR A 162 9.72 4.67 -29.14
N ARG A 163 10.85 5.37 -28.91
CA ARG A 163 11.10 6.70 -29.48
C ARG A 163 11.35 6.67 -30.98
N LEU A 164 12.15 5.69 -31.45
CA LEU A 164 12.52 5.58 -32.86
C LEU A 164 11.45 4.87 -33.71
N GLY A 165 10.73 3.90 -33.13
CA GLY A 165 9.71 3.11 -33.82
C GLY A 165 8.38 3.82 -34.08
N GLY A 166 8.29 5.13 -33.79
CA GLY A 166 7.12 5.93 -34.13
C GLY A 166 5.82 5.56 -33.38
N GLU A 167 5.90 4.80 -32.27
CA GLU A 167 4.69 4.42 -31.50
C GLU A 167 3.89 5.62 -30.97
N TYR A 168 4.51 6.80 -30.91
CA TYR A 168 3.88 8.07 -30.54
C TYR A 168 3.34 8.91 -31.72
N GLY A 169 3.28 8.37 -32.94
CA GLY A 169 2.57 9.03 -34.04
C GLY A 169 3.38 10.09 -34.81
N ALA A 170 4.71 9.99 -34.81
CA ALA A 170 5.50 10.70 -35.82
C ALA A 170 5.31 9.95 -37.15
N ALA A 171 4.46 10.49 -38.04
CA ALA A 171 4.07 9.87 -39.31
C ALA A 171 5.27 9.58 -40.24
N ASP A 172 6.42 10.20 -39.99
CA ASP A 172 7.60 10.14 -40.86
C ASP A 172 8.84 9.51 -40.18
N ALA A 173 8.67 8.83 -39.04
CA ALA A 173 9.79 8.09 -38.44
C ALA A 173 10.13 6.90 -39.34
N LEU A 174 11.25 7.01 -40.07
CA LEU A 174 11.82 5.89 -40.81
C LEU A 174 11.93 4.68 -39.88
N PRO A 175 11.55 3.47 -40.33
CA PRO A 175 11.64 2.28 -39.50
C PRO A 175 13.09 2.11 -39.05
N PHE A 176 13.36 2.36 -37.78
CA PHE A 176 14.64 2.03 -37.19
C PHE A 176 14.69 0.52 -37.03
N ASP A 177 15.24 -0.13 -38.04
CA ASP A 177 15.62 -1.53 -37.97
C ASP A 177 17.09 -1.59 -37.52
N PRO A 178 17.37 -1.96 -36.25
CA PRO A 178 18.74 -2.08 -35.77
C PRO A 178 19.53 -3.20 -36.48
N TRP A 179 18.87 -4.05 -37.28
CA TRP A 179 19.48 -5.13 -38.05
C TRP A 179 19.63 -4.82 -39.54
N ALA A 180 19.00 -3.75 -40.04
CA ALA A 180 19.04 -3.38 -41.47
C ALA A 180 20.41 -2.91 -41.99
N GLY A 181 21.49 -3.12 -41.22
CA GLY A 181 22.87 -2.92 -41.67
C GLY A 181 23.83 -4.04 -41.25
N LEU A 182 23.31 -5.19 -40.79
CA LEU A 182 24.12 -6.36 -40.41
C LEU A 182 24.06 -7.50 -41.43
N ASP A 183 23.19 -7.39 -42.42
CA ASP A 183 23.10 -8.36 -43.50
C ASP A 183 23.95 -7.86 -44.70
N ASP A 184 25.01 -8.62 -44.99
CA ASP A 184 25.62 -8.79 -46.33
C ASP A 184 26.77 -7.87 -46.79
N ASP A 185 27.72 -7.54 -45.91
CA ASP A 185 29.11 -7.35 -46.36
C ASP A 185 29.95 -8.45 -45.70
N GLY A 186 30.29 -9.48 -46.49
CA GLY A 186 31.08 -10.64 -46.09
C GLY A 186 32.53 -10.33 -45.70
N ASP A 187 32.77 -9.34 -44.85
CA ASP A 187 34.05 -9.07 -44.25
C ASP A 187 34.07 -9.67 -42.83
N THR A 188 34.70 -10.84 -42.73
CA THR A 188 35.01 -11.51 -41.47
C THR A 188 36.17 -10.83 -40.73
N GLY A 189 36.18 -9.49 -40.75
CA GLY A 189 37.02 -8.65 -39.93
C GLY A 189 36.66 -8.87 -38.48
N THR A 190 37.42 -9.72 -37.82
CA THR A 190 37.43 -9.96 -36.38
C THR A 190 37.71 -8.66 -35.63
N ALA A 191 36.71 -7.82 -35.46
CA ALA A 191 36.75 -6.70 -34.53
C ALA A 191 36.68 -7.29 -33.12
N SER A 192 37.87 -7.58 -32.56
CA SER A 192 38.05 -7.88 -31.14
C SER A 192 37.37 -6.79 -30.32
N ASN A 193 36.40 -7.18 -29.51
CA ASN A 193 35.54 -6.32 -28.70
C ASN A 193 36.27 -5.75 -27.45
N ASP A 194 37.58 -5.54 -27.55
CA ASP A 194 38.46 -5.16 -26.43
C ASP A 194 38.57 -3.65 -26.21
N ASN A 195 37.94 -2.81 -27.05
CA ASN A 195 38.26 -1.38 -27.08
C ASN A 195 37.21 -0.43 -26.45
N ILE A 196 36.25 -0.92 -25.66
CA ILE A 196 35.22 -0.06 -25.03
C ILE A 196 35.38 0.05 -23.49
N ARG A 197 36.40 -0.59 -22.87
CA ARG A 197 36.51 -0.64 -21.40
C ARG A 197 37.74 -0.02 -20.73
N SER A 198 38.69 0.62 -21.42
CA SER A 198 39.95 1.05 -20.77
C SER A 198 40.17 2.55 -20.54
N GLU A 199 39.40 3.49 -21.10
CA GLU A 199 39.83 4.91 -21.08
C GLU A 199 39.16 5.85 -20.05
N THR A 200 38.29 5.39 -19.14
CA THR A 200 37.58 6.31 -18.22
C THR A 200 37.77 6.08 -16.71
N VAL A 201 38.82 5.36 -16.26
CA VAL A 201 39.05 5.13 -14.80
C VAL A 201 40.38 5.70 -14.26
N THR A 202 41.08 6.57 -14.99
CA THR A 202 42.38 7.11 -14.53
C THR A 202 42.41 8.62 -14.26
N LEU A 203 41.32 9.20 -13.80
CA LEU A 203 41.29 10.60 -13.31
C LEU A 203 40.45 10.71 -12.03
N GLN A 204 41.01 10.32 -10.87
CA GLN A 204 40.70 10.88 -9.53
C GLN A 204 41.38 10.12 -8.36
N ILE A 205 42.71 10.04 -8.30
CA ILE A 205 43.43 9.68 -7.06
C ILE A 205 44.57 10.69 -6.79
N GLY A 206 44.28 11.99 -6.89
CA GLY A 206 45.30 13.04 -6.77
C GLY A 206 44.94 14.21 -5.87
N ALA A 207 44.09 14.02 -4.84
CA ALA A 207 43.66 15.16 -4.00
C ALA A 207 43.41 14.81 -2.52
N ILE A 208 44.23 13.95 -1.90
CA ILE A 208 44.27 13.82 -0.43
C ILE A 208 45.73 13.62 0.03
N ALA A 209 46.54 14.66 -0.05
CA ALA A 209 47.77 14.81 0.75
C ALA A 209 48.31 16.24 0.58
N ALA A 210 47.76 17.18 1.36
CA ALA A 210 48.39 18.44 1.74
C ALA A 210 47.75 18.94 3.04
#